data_AF-A0A2G9G489-F1
#
_entry.id   AF-A0A2G9G489-F1
#
_cell.length_a   1.000
_cell.length_b   1.000
_cell.length_c   1.000
_cell.angle_alpha   90.00
_cell.angle_beta   90.00
_cell.angle_gamma   90.00
#
_symmetry.space_group_name_H-M   'P 1'
#
loop_
_entity.id
_entity.type
_entity.pdbx_description
1 polymer ?
#
loop_
_entity_poly.entity_id
_entity_poly.type
_entity_poly.pdbx_seq_one_letter_code
_entity_poly.pdbx_strand_id
1 'polypeptide(L)'
;MAEPKATTKPRVVCCVGDIHGYIAKLQNLWSNLENAVGSSDFQTALIIFLGDYCDRGPNTKEVIVYHFTIYLLFCPFFFILIFK
;
A
#
# COMPACT_ATOMS: atom_id res chain seq x y z
N MET A 1 19.06 34.92 -17.45
CA MET A 1 18.98 33.45 -17.60
C MET A 1 17.91 32.97 -16.66
N ALA A 2 16.81 32.41 -17.18
CA ALA A 2 15.74 31.88 -16.34
C ALA A 2 16.17 30.51 -15.80
N GLU A 3 16.11 30.32 -14.48
CA GLU A 3 16.41 29.05 -13.83
C GLU A 3 15.39 27.97 -14.26
N PRO A 4 15.77 26.69 -14.38
CA PRO A 4 14.83 25.63 -14.69
C PRO A 4 13.89 25.45 -13.49
N LYS A 5 12.61 25.75 -13.70
CA LYS A 5 11.56 25.50 -12.70
C LYS A 5 11.43 23.98 -12.54
N ALA A 6 11.98 23.43 -11.46
CA ALA A 6 11.89 22.02 -11.14
C ALA A 6 10.41 21.62 -11.07
N THR A 7 9.97 20.83 -12.05
CA THR A 7 8.63 20.23 -12.06
C THR A 7 8.64 19.09 -11.07
N THR A 8 8.18 19.34 -9.83
CA THR A 8 7.95 18.29 -8.85
C THR A 8 6.76 17.44 -9.31
N LYS A 9 7.01 16.17 -9.62
CA LYS A 9 5.92 15.22 -9.90
C LYS A 9 5.03 15.10 -8.66
N PRO A 10 3.70 15.06 -8.83
CA PRO A 10 2.78 14.83 -7.71
C PRO A 10 3.02 13.43 -7.12
N ARG A 11 2.97 13.32 -5.79
CA ARG A 11 3.11 12.04 -5.09
C ARG A 11 1.92 11.14 -5.39
N VAL A 12 2.19 9.87 -5.64
CA VAL A 12 1.16 8.85 -5.86
C VAL A 12 0.53 8.46 -4.53
N VAL A 13 -0.81 8.37 -4.50
CA VAL A 13 -1.58 7.90 -3.35
C VAL A 13 -2.47 6.75 -3.80
N CYS A 14 -2.33 5.59 -3.15
CA CYS A 14 -3.08 4.38 -3.43
C CYS A 14 -4.02 4.08 -2.26
N CYS A 15 -5.32 4.15 -2.50
CA CYS A 15 -6.33 3.76 -1.51
C CYS A 15 -6.80 2.32 -1.80
N VAL A 16 -6.62 1.42 -0.84
CA VAL A 16 -6.98 0.01 -0.92
C VAL A 16 -8.19 -0.25 -0.01
N GLY A 17 -9.24 -0.83 -0.57
CA GLY A 17 -10.44 -1.24 0.17
C GLY A 17 -10.29 -2.60 0.85
N ASP A 18 -11.43 -3.26 1.09
CA ASP A 18 -11.51 -4.50 1.87
C ASP A 18 -10.67 -5.65 1.28
N ILE A 19 -9.94 -6.34 2.16
CA ILE A 19 -9.10 -7.50 1.80
C ILE A 19 -9.79 -8.82 2.17
N HIS A 20 -10.63 -8.82 3.21
CA HIS A 20 -11.39 -9.99 3.68
C HIS A 20 -10.53 -11.27 3.87
N GLY A 21 -9.33 -11.14 4.43
CA GLY A 21 -8.49 -12.29 4.78
C GLY A 21 -7.81 -13.04 3.61
N TYR A 22 -7.83 -12.53 2.37
CA TYR A 22 -7.23 -13.19 1.20
C TYR A 22 -5.79 -12.74 0.90
N ILE A 23 -4.81 -13.41 1.51
CA ILE A 23 -3.38 -13.07 1.36
C ILE A 23 -2.86 -13.10 -0.08
N ALA A 24 -3.26 -14.08 -0.89
CA ALA A 24 -2.82 -14.18 -2.29
C ALA A 24 -3.29 -12.99 -3.14
N LYS A 25 -4.49 -12.45 -2.84
CA LYS A 25 -5.02 -11.26 -3.52
C LYS A 25 -4.23 -10.01 -3.12
N LEU A 26 -3.83 -9.92 -1.86
CA LEU A 26 -2.99 -8.83 -1.37
C LEU A 26 -1.60 -8.83 -2.03
N GLN A 27 -0.96 -9.99 -2.14
CA GLN A 27 0.34 -10.12 -2.83
C GLN A 27 0.24 -9.70 -4.30
N ASN A 28 -0.78 -10.19 -5.01
CA ASN A 28 -1.01 -9.81 -6.40
C ASN A 28 -1.32 -8.31 -6.55
N LEU A 29 -2.11 -7.75 -5.63
CA LEU A 29 -2.39 -6.31 -5.62
C LEU A 29 -1.11 -5.50 -5.46
N TRP A 30 -0.23 -5.90 -4.53
CA TRP A 30 1.04 -5.23 -4.30
C TRP A 30 1.93 -5.22 -5.56
N SER A 31 2.12 -6.38 -6.19
CA SER A 31 2.88 -6.48 -7.44
C SER A 31 2.25 -5.67 -8.58
N ASN A 32 0.92 -5.67 -8.69
CA ASN A 32 0.21 -4.89 -9.71
C ASN A 32 0.36 -3.38 -9.49
N LEU A 33 0.33 -2.93 -8.23
CA LEU A 33 0.53 -1.52 -7.89
C LEU A 33 1.96 -1.08 -8.20
N GLU A 34 2.96 -1.88 -7.85
CA GLU A 34 4.36 -1.57 -8.18
C GLU A 34 4.56 -1.49 -9.71
N ASN A 35 4.01 -2.43 -10.47
CA ASN A 35 4.10 -2.42 -11.92
C ASN A 35 3.36 -1.23 -12.57
N ALA A 36 2.21 -0.84 -12.02
CA ALA A 36 1.40 0.25 -12.56
C ALA A 36 1.98 1.64 -12.26
N VAL A 37 2.56 1.83 -11.07
CA VAL A 37 3.13 3.10 -10.62
C VAL A 37 4.59 3.25 -11.05
N GLY A 38 5.32 2.14 -11.14
CA GLY A 38 6.77 2.09 -11.34
C GLY A 38 7.52 2.17 -10.02
N SER A 39 8.54 1.32 -9.84
CA SER A 39 9.22 1.11 -8.55
C SER A 39 9.75 2.39 -7.88
N SER A 40 10.25 3.37 -8.65
CA SER A 40 10.75 4.64 -8.10
C SER A 40 9.64 5.50 -7.49
N ASP A 41 8.51 5.63 -8.19
CA ASP A 41 7.38 6.43 -7.72
C ASP A 41 6.62 5.65 -6.62
N PHE A 42 6.60 4.31 -6.70
CA PHE A 42 5.97 3.42 -5.72
C PHE A 42 6.67 3.43 -4.34
N GLN A 43 8.00 3.49 -4.30
CA GLN A 43 8.76 3.60 -3.04
C GLN A 43 8.45 4.86 -2.22
N THR A 44 7.94 5.90 -2.89
CA THR A 44 7.54 7.15 -2.23
C THR A 44 6.02 7.32 -2.16
N ALA A 45 5.27 6.35 -2.69
CA ALA A 45 3.82 6.40 -2.72
C ALA A 45 3.22 6.23 -1.32
N LEU A 46 2.10 6.89 -1.08
CA LEU A 46 1.30 6.70 0.13
C LEU A 46 0.29 5.60 -0.11
N ILE A 47 0.39 4.49 0.61
CA ILE A 47 -0.59 3.42 0.52
C ILE A 47 -1.48 3.48 1.76
N ILE A 48 -2.76 3.74 1.53
CA ILE A 48 -3.80 3.86 2.56
C ILE A 48 -4.70 2.64 2.43
N PHE A 49 -4.76 1.83 3.47
CA PHE A 49 -5.73 0.73 3.51
C PHE A 49 -6.92 1.17 4.37
N LEU A 50 -8.12 1.07 3.79
CA LEU A 50 -9.34 1.71 4.29
C LEU A 50 -10.11 0.85 5.31
N GLY A 51 -9.80 -0.44 5.44
CA GLY A 51 -10.43 -1.31 6.44
C GLY A 51 -10.70 -2.73 5.97
N ASP A 52 -11.32 -3.49 6.87
CA ASP A 52 -11.73 -4.91 6.76
C ASP A 52 -10.67 -5.92 6.25
N TYR A 53 -9.62 -6.06 7.06
CA TYR A 53 -8.59 -7.10 6.89
C TYR A 53 -9.04 -8.48 7.40
N CYS A 54 -9.99 -8.49 8.34
CA CYS A 54 -10.17 -9.60 9.27
C CYS A 54 -11.45 -10.40 9.08
N ASP A 55 -12.45 -9.87 8.38
CA ASP A 55 -13.74 -10.53 8.32
C ASP A 55 -13.83 -11.54 7.16
N ARG A 56 -14.47 -12.68 7.45
CA ARG A 56 -14.83 -13.79 6.53
C ARG A 56 -13.72 -14.71 5.97
N GLY A 57 -12.44 -14.39 6.12
CA GLY A 57 -11.34 -15.23 5.58
C GLY A 57 -10.72 -16.21 6.60
N PRO A 58 -10.23 -17.39 6.19
CA PRO A 58 -9.60 -18.37 7.10
C PRO A 58 -8.21 -17.96 7.63
N ASN A 59 -7.56 -16.96 7.03
CA ASN A 59 -6.15 -16.63 7.22
C ASN A 59 -5.91 -15.23 7.83
N THR A 60 -6.86 -14.73 8.65
CA THR A 60 -6.79 -13.40 9.28
C THR A 60 -5.45 -13.11 9.98
N LYS A 61 -4.84 -14.11 10.63
CA LYS A 61 -3.54 -13.98 11.29
C LYS A 61 -2.40 -13.71 10.30
N GLU A 62 -2.40 -14.39 9.16
CA GLU A 62 -1.34 -14.24 8.15
C GLU A 62 -1.43 -12.89 7.44
N VAL A 63 -2.64 -12.38 7.20
CA VAL A 63 -2.84 -11.04 6.65
C VAL A 63 -2.27 -9.98 7.58
N ILE A 64 -2.53 -10.07 8.89
CA ILE A 64 -1.98 -9.12 9.88
C ILE A 64 -0.45 -9.21 9.93
N VAL A 65 0.11 -10.42 9.96
CA VAL A 65 1.58 -10.63 10.00
C VAL A 65 2.23 -10.08 8.74
N TYR A 66 1.69 -10.37 7.56
CA TYR A 66 2.23 -9.86 6.29
C TYR A 66 2.20 -8.34 6.20
N HIS A 67 1.10 -7.71 6.63
CA HIS A 67 1.05 -6.26 6.74
C HIS A 67 2.15 -5.76 7.67
N PHE A 68 2.24 -6.26 8.91
CA PHE A 68 3.23 -5.82 9.89
C PHE A 68 4.68 -5.98 9.40
N THR A 69 4.96 -7.05 8.65
CA THR A 69 6.26 -7.27 8.00
C THR A 69 6.56 -6.22 6.92
N ILE A 70 5.60 -5.90 6.04
CA ILE A 70 5.78 -4.84 5.04
C ILE A 70 5.98 -3.47 5.73
N TYR A 71 5.19 -3.19 6.76
CA TYR A 71 5.31 -1.97 7.57
C TYR A 71 6.72 -1.74 8.12
N LEU A 72 7.34 -2.79 8.66
CA LEU A 72 8.69 -2.72 9.23
C LEU A 72 9.79 -2.62 8.18
N LEU A 73 9.57 -3.15 6.96
CA LEU A 73 10.57 -3.18 5.89
C LEU A 73 10.54 -1.97 4.95
N PHE A 74 9.39 -1.28 4.81
CA PHE A 74 9.19 -0.26 3.76
C PHE A 74 9.05 1.21 4.22
N CYS A 75 9.37 1.57 5.47
CA CYS A 75 9.47 2.97 5.92
C CYS A 75 8.11 3.75 5.90
N PRO A 76 8.00 4.98 6.44
CA PRO A 76 6.90 5.45 7.30
C PRO A 76 5.57 5.86 6.61
N PHE A 77 5.39 5.66 5.30
CA PHE A 77 4.24 6.17 4.55
C PHE A 77 3.15 5.12 4.28
N PHE A 78 2.90 4.28 5.28
CA PHE A 78 1.85 3.29 5.22
C PHE A 78 0.87 3.65 6.35
N PHE A 79 -0.39 3.87 6.00
CA PHE A 79 -1.43 4.27 6.95
C PHE A 79 -2.56 3.24 6.91
N ILE A 80 -2.77 2.52 8.03
CA ILE A 80 -3.98 1.72 8.23
C ILE A 80 -5.06 2.66 8.76
N LEU A 81 -6.13 2.88 8.01
CA LEU A 81 -7.40 3.21 8.66
C LEU A 81 -8.08 1.89 9.05
N ILE A 82 -8.09 1.61 10.34
CA ILE A 82 -8.98 0.62 10.93
C ILE A 82 -10.27 1.37 11.26
N PHE A 83 -11.18 1.51 10.28
CA PHE A 83 -12.57 1.75 10.63
C PHE A 83 -13.13 0.43 11.14
N LYS A 84 -13.35 0.34 12.45
CA LYS A 84 -14.22 -0.65 13.05
C LYS A 84 -15.38 0.08 13.70
#